data_AF-A0A930HS30-F1
#
_entry.id   AF-A0A930HS30-F1
#
_cell.length_a   1.000
_cell.length_b   1.000
_cell.length_c   1.000
_cell.angle_alpha   90.00
_cell.angle_beta   90.00
_cell.angle_gamma   90.00
#
_symmetry.space_group_name_H-M   'P 1'
#
loop_
_entity.id
_entity.type
_entity.pdbx_description
1 polymer ?
#
loop_
_entity_poly.entity_id
_entity_poly.type
_entity_poly.pdbx_seq_one_letter_code
_entity_poly.pdbx_strand_id
1 'polypeptide(L)'
;MNITERELKYLGLLSKQYPSAASAAAEIINLSAILNLPKGTEHFLADIHGEYEAFIHVLKNASGTIRIKVENLFLGQIREQELRQLCTLIYYPKESLERLGQQHHLRKDWYKVTLNQLIKVLQCVSEKYTRSKVRKALPSQYSYITQELTHEDSMNPKKSAYVGAILDTIIDTGQADDFIIAICETIQRLAIDRLHIVGDVFDRGPGAQF
;
A
#
# COMPACT_ATOMS: atom_id res chain seq x y z
N MET A 1 -9.22 -6.91 46.37
CA MET A 1 -9.95 -6.99 45.08
C MET A 1 -10.85 -8.20 45.14
N ASN A 2 -12.17 -8.04 45.06
CA ASN A 2 -13.08 -9.19 44.95
C ASN A 2 -13.18 -9.55 43.46
N ILE A 3 -12.54 -10.65 43.07
CA ILE A 3 -12.61 -11.19 41.70
C ILE A 3 -13.83 -12.10 41.63
N THR A 4 -14.73 -11.82 40.70
CA THR A 4 -15.92 -12.64 40.44
C THR A 4 -15.55 -13.97 39.77
N GLU A 5 -16.43 -14.97 39.87
CA GLU A 5 -16.23 -16.27 39.22
C GLU A 5 -16.09 -16.16 37.69
N ARG A 6 -16.83 -15.21 37.08
CA ARG A 6 -16.73 -14.88 35.66
C ARG A 6 -15.35 -14.30 35.31
N GLU A 7 -14.83 -13.40 36.13
CA GLU A 7 -13.50 -12.82 35.93
C GLU A 7 -12.40 -13.88 36.10
N LEU A 8 -12.52 -14.78 37.08
CA LEU A 8 -11.60 -15.92 37.24
C LEU A 8 -11.58 -16.81 36.00
N LYS A 9 -12.76 -17.14 35.45
CA LYS A 9 -12.85 -17.92 34.20
C LYS A 9 -12.19 -17.19 33.03
N TYR A 10 -12.39 -15.87 32.93
CA TYR A 10 -11.79 -15.05 31.87
C TYR A 10 -10.26 -14.96 32.01
N LEU A 11 -9.75 -14.71 33.23
CA LEU A 11 -8.32 -14.70 33.53
C LEU A 11 -7.68 -16.07 33.28
N GLY A 12 -8.38 -17.17 33.58
CA GLY A 12 -7.94 -18.53 33.28
C GLY A 12 -7.88 -18.85 31.79
N LEU A 13 -8.66 -18.17 30.94
CA LEU A 13 -8.53 -18.26 29.49
C LEU A 13 -7.35 -17.41 29.00
N LEU A 14 -7.19 -16.20 29.54
CA LEU A 14 -6.07 -15.32 29.19
C LEU A 14 -4.71 -15.92 29.57
N SER A 15 -4.60 -16.60 30.71
CA SER A 15 -3.34 -17.22 31.15
C SER A 15 -2.87 -18.34 30.21
N LYS A 16 -3.76 -18.94 29.41
CA LYS A 16 -3.37 -19.89 28.35
C LYS A 16 -2.66 -19.22 27.18
N GLN A 17 -3.00 -17.98 26.88
CA GLN A 17 -2.38 -17.19 25.81
C GLN A 17 -1.16 -16.39 26.33
N TYR A 18 -1.23 -15.92 27.57
CA TYR A 18 -0.21 -15.10 28.22
C TYR A 18 0.21 -15.73 29.56
N PRO A 19 1.10 -16.74 29.55
CA PRO A 19 1.39 -17.56 30.73
C PRO A 19 2.21 -16.84 31.81
N SER A 20 2.76 -15.66 31.51
CA SER A 20 3.55 -14.88 32.45
C SER A 20 3.19 -13.40 32.38
N ALA A 21 3.43 -12.67 33.48
CA ALA A 21 3.27 -11.22 33.52
C ALA A 21 4.09 -10.52 32.41
N ALA A 22 5.29 -11.04 32.10
CA ALA A 22 6.12 -10.53 31.02
C ALA A 22 5.48 -10.73 29.63
N SER A 23 4.88 -11.90 29.38
CA SER A 23 4.17 -12.17 28.11
C SER A 23 2.94 -11.28 27.95
N ALA A 24 2.14 -11.11 29.02
CA ALA A 24 1.00 -10.20 28.99
C ALA A 24 1.44 -8.74 28.78
N ALA A 25 2.49 -8.30 29.47
CA ALA A 25 3.03 -6.95 29.32
C ALA A 25 3.56 -6.70 27.90
N ALA A 26 4.27 -7.66 27.31
CA ALA A 26 4.74 -7.58 25.93
C ALA A 26 3.58 -7.42 24.94
N GLU A 27 2.49 -8.17 25.11
CA GLU A 27 1.32 -8.04 24.25
C GLU A 27 0.60 -6.70 24.45
N ILE A 28 0.47 -6.22 25.69
CA ILE A 28 -0.08 -4.89 25.97
C ILE A 28 0.74 -3.82 25.25
N ILE A 29 2.07 -3.88 25.34
CA ILE A 29 2.97 -2.93 24.64
C ILE A 29 2.71 -2.97 23.13
N ASN A 30 2.62 -4.17 22.54
CA ASN A 30 2.37 -4.34 21.10
C ASN A 30 1.01 -3.76 20.69
N LEU A 31 -0.07 -4.13 21.39
CA LEU A 31 -1.42 -3.68 21.06
C LEU A 31 -1.59 -2.18 21.28
N SER A 32 -1.02 -1.64 22.37
CA SER A 32 -1.00 -0.19 22.61
C SER A 32 -0.25 0.56 21.51
N ALA A 33 0.89 0.03 21.04
CA ALA A 33 1.62 0.63 19.92
C ALA A 33 0.78 0.62 18.62
N ILE A 34 0.05 -0.46 18.35
CA ILE A 34 -0.84 -0.56 17.19
C ILE A 34 -2.01 0.42 17.31
N LEU A 35 -2.61 0.57 18.49
CA LEU A 35 -3.73 1.50 18.73
C LEU A 35 -3.33 2.97 18.57
N ASN A 36 -2.05 3.30 18.71
CA ASN A 36 -1.51 4.65 18.47
C ASN A 36 -1.29 4.96 16.98
N LEU A 37 -1.47 3.99 16.08
CA LEU A 37 -1.44 4.25 14.65
C LEU A 37 -2.77 4.86 14.17
N PRO A 38 -2.75 5.72 13.14
CA PRO A 38 -3.97 6.19 12.49
C PRO A 38 -4.86 5.02 12.04
N LYS A 39 -6.18 5.22 12.10
CA LYS A 39 -7.14 4.22 11.62
C LYS A 39 -6.88 3.91 10.14
N GLY A 40 -6.95 2.62 9.78
CA GLY A 40 -6.95 2.17 8.39
C GLY A 40 -8.12 2.74 7.59
N THR A 41 -7.98 2.77 6.26
CA THR A 41 -9.06 3.23 5.37
C THR A 41 -10.12 2.13 5.24
N GLU A 42 -11.35 2.43 5.65
CA GLU A 42 -12.51 1.57 5.41
C GLU A 42 -13.22 2.04 4.13
N HIS A 43 -13.38 1.14 3.18
CA HIS A 43 -14.00 1.41 1.90
C HIS A 43 -15.34 0.69 1.84
N PHE A 44 -16.43 1.44 1.66
CA PHE A 44 -17.78 0.91 1.56
C PHE A 44 -18.25 0.96 0.12
N LEU A 45 -18.74 -0.16 -0.40
CA LEU A 45 -19.37 -0.26 -1.73
C LEU A 45 -20.76 -0.85 -1.58
N ALA A 46 -21.74 -0.20 -2.20
CA ALA A 46 -23.11 -0.66 -2.26
C ALA A 46 -23.50 -1.04 -3.69
N ASP A 47 -24.52 -1.90 -3.82
CA ASP A 47 -25.24 -2.16 -5.06
C ASP A 47 -24.33 -2.54 -6.22
N ILE A 48 -23.58 -3.64 -6.05
CA ILE A 48 -22.62 -4.09 -7.07
C ILE A 48 -23.34 -4.99 -8.07
N HIS A 49 -23.57 -4.47 -9.28
CA HIS A 49 -24.30 -5.11 -10.37
C HIS A 49 -23.69 -4.76 -11.74
N GLY A 50 -23.48 -5.74 -12.62
CA GLY A 50 -23.25 -5.56 -14.08
C GLY A 50 -21.94 -4.88 -14.54
N GLU A 51 -21.28 -4.07 -13.72
CA GLU A 51 -20.15 -3.22 -14.12
C GLU A 51 -18.81 -3.67 -13.51
N TYR A 52 -18.25 -4.75 -14.04
CA TYR A 52 -16.95 -5.28 -13.59
C TYR A 52 -15.82 -4.24 -13.71
N GLU A 53 -15.74 -3.52 -14.82
CA GLU A 53 -14.66 -2.55 -15.05
C GLU A 53 -14.73 -1.35 -14.09
N ALA A 54 -15.93 -0.82 -13.85
CA ALA A 54 -16.13 0.27 -12.89
C ALA A 54 -15.76 -0.17 -11.47
N PHE A 55 -16.17 -1.38 -11.07
CA PHE A 55 -15.80 -1.95 -9.78
C PHE A 55 -14.28 -2.06 -9.60
N ILE A 56 -13.59 -2.62 -10.60
CA ILE A 56 -12.13 -2.73 -10.58
C ILE A 56 -11.46 -1.36 -10.58
N HIS A 57 -11.99 -0.38 -11.33
CA HIS A 57 -11.47 0.99 -11.33
C HIS A 57 -11.57 1.62 -9.93
N VAL A 58 -12.70 1.44 -9.24
CA VAL A 58 -12.93 1.96 -7.89
C VAL A 58 -11.98 1.32 -6.86
N LEU A 59 -11.65 0.03 -7.01
CA LEU A 59 -10.61 -0.61 -6.19
C LEU A 59 -9.22 -0.07 -6.51
N LYS A 60 -8.87 0.03 -7.80
CA LYS A 60 -7.56 0.51 -8.27
C LYS A 60 -7.29 1.96 -7.88
N ASN A 61 -8.30 2.82 -7.85
CA ASN A 61 -8.18 4.23 -7.46
C ASN A 61 -8.44 4.49 -5.96
N ALA A 62 -8.86 3.46 -5.22
CA ALA A 62 -9.29 3.51 -3.82
C ALA A 62 -10.33 4.61 -3.54
N SER A 63 -11.35 4.70 -4.39
CA SER A 63 -12.35 5.78 -4.41
C SER A 63 -11.73 7.18 -4.38
N GLY A 64 -10.66 7.37 -5.15
CA GLY A 64 -9.94 8.65 -5.25
C GLY A 64 -8.96 8.93 -4.10
N THR A 65 -8.88 8.07 -3.07
CA THR A 65 -7.95 8.23 -1.94
C THR A 65 -6.50 8.33 -2.42
N ILE A 66 -6.12 7.54 -3.43
CA ILE A 66 -4.77 7.58 -3.99
C ILE A 66 -4.49 8.95 -4.60
N ARG A 67 -5.41 9.48 -5.42
CA ARG A 67 -5.27 10.81 -6.04
C ARG A 67 -5.04 11.90 -4.99
N ILE A 68 -5.84 11.92 -3.92
CA ILE A 68 -5.72 12.90 -2.83
C ILE A 68 -4.32 12.82 -2.19
N LYS A 69 -3.82 11.61 -1.94
CA LYS A 69 -2.47 11.43 -1.38
C LYS A 69 -1.37 11.90 -2.33
N VAL A 70 -1.48 11.57 -3.61
CA VAL A 70 -0.50 12.02 -4.62
C VAL A 70 -0.53 13.55 -4.75
N GLU A 71 -1.71 14.16 -4.80
CA GLU A 71 -1.87 15.62 -4.87
C GLU A 71 -1.25 16.32 -3.66
N ASN A 72 -1.51 15.81 -2.44
CA ASN A 72 -0.93 16.37 -1.21
C ASN A 72 0.59 16.21 -1.16
N LEU A 73 1.14 15.09 -1.63
CA LEU A 73 2.58 14.83 -1.63
C LEU A 73 3.37 15.72 -2.58
N PHE A 74 2.81 16.01 -3.75
CA PHE A 74 3.50 16.72 -4.83
C PHE A 74 2.90 18.11 -5.11
N LEU A 75 2.13 18.65 -4.17
CA LEU A 75 1.50 19.96 -4.28
C LEU A 75 2.55 21.02 -4.60
N GLY A 76 2.39 21.71 -5.74
CA GLY A 76 3.33 22.75 -6.20
C GLY A 76 4.69 22.24 -6.67
N GLN A 77 4.93 20.92 -6.69
CA GLN A 77 6.21 20.32 -7.14
C GLN A 77 6.16 19.85 -8.59
N ILE A 78 5.02 19.31 -9.04
CA ILE A 78 4.84 18.81 -10.41
C ILE A 78 3.55 19.37 -11.02
N ARG A 79 3.47 19.34 -12.35
CA ARG A 79 2.30 19.83 -13.09
C ARG A 79 1.13 18.87 -12.92
N GLU A 80 -0.09 19.39 -13.04
CA GLU A 80 -1.33 18.59 -12.94
C GLU A 80 -1.35 17.41 -13.93
N GLN A 81 -0.78 17.58 -15.13
CA GLN A 81 -0.66 16.51 -16.13
C GLN A 81 0.25 15.37 -15.65
N GLU A 82 1.38 15.68 -15.02
CA GLU A 82 2.32 14.69 -14.48
C GLU A 82 1.68 13.95 -13.29
N LEU A 83 0.91 14.68 -12.47
CA LEU A 83 0.10 14.16 -11.38
C LEU A 83 -0.93 13.13 -11.88
N ARG A 84 -1.67 13.46 -12.94
CA ARG A 84 -2.62 12.54 -13.60
C ARG A 84 -1.92 11.32 -14.19
N GLN A 85 -0.75 11.49 -14.81
CA GLN A 85 0.04 10.38 -15.35
C GLN A 85 0.50 9.43 -14.25
N LEU A 86 0.99 9.96 -13.12
CA LEU A 86 1.39 9.15 -11.96
C LEU A 86 0.20 8.39 -11.36
N CYS A 87 -0.97 9.04 -11.22
CA CYS A 87 -2.19 8.36 -10.78
C CYS A 87 -2.59 7.24 -11.74
N THR A 88 -2.56 7.51 -13.05
CA THR A 88 -2.90 6.52 -14.09
C THR A 88 -1.96 5.32 -14.05
N LEU A 89 -0.66 5.56 -13.87
CA LEU A 89 0.35 4.51 -13.69
C LEU A 89 0.07 3.68 -12.44
N ILE A 90 -0.31 4.31 -11.32
CA ILE A 90 -0.66 3.58 -10.10
C ILE A 90 -1.90 2.72 -10.34
N TYR A 91 -2.91 3.20 -11.05
CA TYR A 91 -4.15 2.46 -11.27
C TYR A 91 -3.98 1.30 -12.26
N TYR A 92 -3.25 1.53 -13.34
CA TYR A 92 -3.10 0.61 -14.47
C TYR A 92 -1.63 0.50 -14.86
N PRO A 93 -0.78 -0.13 -14.00
CA PRO A 93 0.66 -0.11 -14.20
C PRO A 93 1.09 -0.84 -15.47
N LYS A 94 0.50 -2.01 -15.75
CA LYS A 94 0.85 -2.83 -16.92
C LYS A 94 0.49 -2.12 -18.22
N GLU A 95 -0.76 -1.65 -18.30
CA GLU A 95 -1.30 -0.96 -19.47
C GLU A 95 -0.57 0.38 -19.71
N SER A 96 -0.20 1.08 -18.62
CA SER A 96 0.56 2.32 -18.71
C SER A 96 1.98 2.09 -19.22
N LEU A 97 2.69 1.09 -18.70
CA LEU A 97 4.04 0.75 -19.12
C LEU A 97 4.07 0.29 -20.59
N GLU A 98 3.12 -0.55 -21.00
CA GLU A 98 2.99 -0.98 -22.40
C GLU A 98 2.84 0.21 -23.35
N ARG A 99 1.90 1.12 -23.04
CA ARG A 99 1.67 2.33 -23.84
C ARG A 99 2.90 3.24 -23.88
N LEU A 100 3.57 3.45 -22.75
CA LEU A 100 4.78 4.28 -22.68
C LEU A 100 5.97 3.65 -23.42
N GLY A 101 6.04 2.32 -23.43
CA GLY A 101 7.02 1.54 -24.19
C GLY A 101 6.84 1.71 -25.69
N GLN A 102 5.60 1.61 -26.18
CA GLN A 102 5.25 1.86 -27.59
C GLN A 102 5.59 3.30 -28.04
N GLN A 103 5.58 4.26 -27.12
CA GLN A 103 5.91 5.67 -27.38
C GLN A 103 7.41 6.00 -27.16
N HIS A 104 8.25 5.00 -26.85
CA HIS A 104 9.68 5.20 -26.54
C HIS A 104 9.95 6.22 -25.42
N HIS A 105 9.05 6.29 -24.43
CA HIS A 105 9.19 7.17 -23.27
C HIS A 105 9.93 6.52 -22.09
N LEU A 106 10.10 5.20 -22.08
CA LEU A 106 10.76 4.42 -21.03
C LEU A 106 12.29 4.55 -21.08
N ARG A 107 12.81 5.73 -20.72
CA ARG A 107 14.24 6.01 -20.62
C ARG A 107 14.71 5.87 -19.17
N LYS A 108 16.02 5.67 -18.95
CA LYS A 108 16.61 5.55 -17.60
C LYS A 108 16.20 6.69 -16.66
N ASP A 109 16.19 7.93 -17.14
CA ASP A 109 15.78 9.09 -16.34
C ASP A 109 14.30 9.06 -15.96
N TRP A 110 13.44 8.58 -16.87
CA TRP A 110 12.02 8.41 -16.59
C TRP A 110 11.83 7.39 -15.46
N TYR A 111 12.49 6.23 -15.54
CA TYR A 111 12.44 5.21 -14.49
C TYR A 111 12.91 5.76 -13.14
N LYS A 112 14.01 6.52 -13.10
CA LYS A 112 14.50 7.13 -11.86
C LYS A 112 13.47 8.06 -11.24
N VAL A 113 12.88 8.96 -12.03
CA VAL A 113 11.87 9.91 -11.54
C VAL A 113 10.63 9.16 -11.04
N THR A 114 10.11 8.23 -11.84
CA THR A 114 8.92 7.46 -11.53
C THR A 114 9.09 6.59 -10.30
N LEU A 115 10.20 5.86 -10.17
CA LEU A 115 10.48 5.02 -9.01
C LEU A 115 10.55 5.85 -7.72
N ASN A 116 11.25 6.99 -7.75
CA ASN A 116 11.31 7.89 -6.60
C ASN A 116 9.92 8.41 -6.19
N GLN A 117 9.09 8.78 -7.17
CA GLN A 117 7.72 9.23 -6.91
C GLN A 117 6.88 8.10 -6.29
N LEU A 118 6.94 6.90 -6.87
CA LEU A 118 6.19 5.73 -6.37
C LEU A 118 6.62 5.34 -4.96
N ILE A 119 7.91 5.39 -4.64
CA ILE A 119 8.41 5.12 -3.27
C ILE A 119 7.84 6.12 -2.27
N LYS A 120 7.80 7.42 -2.60
CA LYS A 120 7.18 8.45 -1.75
C LYS A 120 5.69 8.22 -1.54
N VAL A 121 4.97 7.84 -2.60
CA VAL A 121 3.54 7.50 -2.50
C VAL A 121 3.36 6.27 -1.61
N LEU A 122 4.18 5.24 -1.79
CA LEU A 122 4.17 4.04 -0.96
C LEU A 122 4.43 4.36 0.51
N GLN A 123 5.42 5.20 0.82
CA GLN A 123 5.69 5.70 2.17
C GLN A 123 4.42 6.31 2.77
N CYS A 124 3.80 7.27 2.08
CA CYS A 124 2.61 7.97 2.55
C CYS A 124 1.37 7.08 2.75
N VAL A 125 1.15 6.06 1.93
CA VAL A 125 0.04 5.10 2.18
C VAL A 125 0.37 4.16 3.33
N SER A 126 1.66 3.92 3.59
CA SER A 126 2.15 2.96 4.58
C SER A 126 2.24 3.51 6.01
N GLU A 127 2.32 4.83 6.20
CA GLU A 127 2.49 5.51 7.51
C GLU A 127 1.49 5.08 8.60
N LYS A 128 0.28 4.70 8.21
CA LYS A 128 -0.79 4.24 9.11
C LYS A 128 -0.70 2.76 9.50
N TYR A 129 0.35 2.06 9.09
CA TYR A 129 0.51 0.63 9.28
C TYR A 129 1.83 0.26 9.96
N THR A 130 1.81 -0.87 10.67
CA THR A 130 3.05 -1.44 11.20
C THR A 130 3.97 -1.92 10.07
N ARG A 131 5.28 -1.90 10.31
CA ARG A 131 6.28 -2.47 9.38
C ARG A 131 5.94 -3.90 8.97
N SER A 132 5.45 -4.71 9.92
CA SER A 132 5.04 -6.10 9.65
C SER A 132 3.88 -6.19 8.66
N LYS A 133 2.89 -5.28 8.76
CA LYS A 133 1.75 -5.23 7.84
C LYS A 133 2.17 -4.80 6.44
N VAL A 134 3.01 -3.77 6.34
CA VAL A 134 3.59 -3.31 5.07
C VAL A 134 4.41 -4.42 4.41
N ARG A 135 5.29 -5.07 5.18
CA ARG A 135 6.11 -6.20 4.70
C ARG A 135 5.28 -7.35 4.12
N LYS A 136 4.14 -7.67 4.75
CA LYS A 136 3.22 -8.71 4.28
C LYS A 136 2.43 -8.31 3.03
N ALA A 137 2.33 -7.03 2.72
CA ALA A 137 1.68 -6.53 1.51
C ALA A 137 2.63 -6.50 0.30
N LEU A 138 3.94 -6.45 0.54
CA LEU A 138 4.97 -6.43 -0.49
C LEU A 138 5.19 -7.82 -1.12
N PRO A 139 5.48 -7.90 -2.43
CA PRO A 139 5.96 -9.13 -3.05
C PRO A 139 7.24 -9.63 -2.40
N SER A 140 7.36 -10.94 -2.20
CA SER A 140 8.49 -11.55 -1.48
C SER A 140 9.85 -11.18 -2.08
N GLN A 141 9.96 -11.19 -3.40
CA GLN A 141 11.19 -10.87 -4.14
C GLN A 141 11.67 -9.41 -3.95
N TYR A 142 10.75 -8.48 -3.70
CA TYR A 142 11.07 -7.05 -3.54
C TYR A 142 10.92 -6.56 -2.10
N SER A 143 10.48 -7.42 -1.17
CA SER A 143 10.15 -7.05 0.20
C SER A 143 11.31 -6.39 0.93
N TYR A 144 12.52 -6.93 0.81
CA TYR A 144 13.72 -6.38 1.44
C TYR A 144 14.07 -5.01 0.86
N ILE A 145 14.20 -4.93 -0.47
CA ILE A 145 14.66 -3.70 -1.12
C ILE A 145 13.65 -2.55 -0.98
N THR A 146 12.36 -2.84 -1.04
CA THR A 146 11.33 -1.82 -0.80
C THR A 146 11.33 -1.35 0.65
N GLN A 147 11.66 -2.20 1.62
CA GLN A 147 11.83 -1.75 3.01
C GLN A 147 13.00 -0.78 3.15
N GLU A 148 14.16 -1.08 2.55
CA GLU A 148 15.31 -0.17 2.51
C GLU A 148 14.90 1.20 1.92
N LEU A 149 14.23 1.17 0.77
CA LEU A 149 13.79 2.38 0.06
C LEU A 149 12.73 3.19 0.81
N THR A 150 11.89 2.54 1.62
CA THR A 150 10.79 3.21 2.34
C THR A 150 11.17 3.71 3.73
N HIS A 151 12.23 3.19 4.35
CA HIS A 151 12.58 3.51 5.74
C HIS A 151 13.76 4.48 5.88
N GLU A 152 14.41 4.87 4.78
CA GLU A 152 15.54 5.79 4.87
C GLU A 152 15.15 7.26 4.87
N ASP A 153 15.67 7.94 5.89
CA ASP A 153 15.54 9.37 6.07
C ASP A 153 16.47 10.10 5.09
N SER A 154 15.87 10.87 4.18
CA SER A 154 16.54 11.50 3.04
C SER A 154 17.52 12.63 3.41
N MET A 155 17.62 12.96 4.70
CA MET A 155 18.48 14.03 5.22
C MET A 155 19.98 13.64 5.30
N ASN A 156 20.33 12.37 5.08
CA ASN A 156 21.73 11.94 5.06
C ASN A 156 22.24 11.75 3.61
N PRO A 157 23.21 12.56 3.14
CA PRO A 157 23.74 12.47 1.78
C PRO A 157 24.30 11.09 1.39
N LYS A 158 24.92 10.37 2.34
CA LYS A 158 25.44 9.01 2.08
C LYS A 158 24.31 8.01 1.83
N LYS A 159 23.18 8.19 2.52
CA LYS A 159 21.98 7.35 2.33
C LYS A 159 21.28 7.67 1.01
N SER A 160 21.24 8.94 0.61
CA SER A 160 20.73 9.33 -0.71
C SER A 160 21.51 8.66 -1.86
N ALA A 161 22.85 8.59 -1.76
CA ALA A 161 23.67 7.87 -2.74
C ALA A 161 23.39 6.35 -2.75
N TYR A 162 23.16 5.74 -1.59
CA TYR A 162 22.79 4.33 -1.47
C TYR A 162 21.43 4.03 -2.12
N VAL A 163 20.39 4.83 -1.83
CA VAL A 163 19.09 4.74 -2.50
C VAL A 163 19.24 4.88 -4.01
N GLY A 164 20.04 5.85 -4.48
CA GLY A 164 20.34 6.03 -5.89
C GLY A 164 20.95 4.78 -6.54
N ALA A 165 21.93 4.15 -5.87
CA ALA A 165 22.58 2.94 -6.34
C ALA A 165 21.62 1.73 -6.44
N ILE A 166 20.69 1.61 -5.49
CA ILE A 166 19.63 0.60 -5.55
C ILE A 166 18.75 0.80 -6.78
N LEU A 167 18.28 2.03 -7.00
CA LEU A 167 17.44 2.36 -8.16
C LEU A 167 18.17 2.13 -9.48
N ASP A 168 19.45 2.52 -9.55
CA ASP A 168 20.30 2.25 -10.71
C ASP A 168 20.43 0.74 -10.96
N THR A 169 20.63 -0.06 -9.92
CA THR A 169 20.72 -1.53 -10.04
C THR A 169 19.41 -2.13 -10.56
N ILE A 170 18.26 -1.68 -10.07
CA ILE A 170 16.94 -2.15 -10.56
C ILE A 170 16.77 -1.84 -12.05
N ILE A 171 17.19 -0.66 -12.49
CA ILE A 171 17.08 -0.24 -13.90
C ILE A 171 18.07 -1.00 -14.77
N ASP A 172 19.33 -1.08 -14.36
CA ASP A 172 20.42 -1.67 -15.16
C ASP A 172 20.29 -3.21 -15.27
N THR A 173 19.58 -3.85 -14.34
CA THR A 173 19.23 -5.27 -14.41
C THR A 173 17.94 -5.55 -15.21
N GLY A 174 17.28 -4.52 -15.75
CA GLY A 174 16.04 -4.64 -16.52
C GLY A 174 14.80 -5.01 -15.70
N GLN A 175 14.84 -4.80 -14.37
CA GLN A 175 13.77 -5.16 -13.44
C GLN A 175 12.81 -4.00 -13.14
N ALA A 176 12.98 -2.85 -13.79
CA ALA A 176 12.24 -1.63 -13.46
C ALA A 176 10.73 -1.76 -13.68
N ASP A 177 10.28 -2.37 -14.77
CA ASP A 177 8.85 -2.55 -15.07
C ASP A 177 8.17 -3.43 -14.02
N ASP A 178 8.74 -4.60 -13.73
CA ASP A 178 8.23 -5.53 -12.72
C ASP A 178 8.19 -4.89 -11.32
N PHE A 179 9.21 -4.11 -11.00
CA PHE A 179 9.26 -3.38 -9.74
C PHE A 179 8.20 -2.28 -9.66
N ILE A 180 7.98 -1.51 -10.75
CA ILE A 180 6.92 -0.50 -10.81
C ILE A 180 5.55 -1.14 -10.59
N ILE A 181 5.26 -2.25 -11.28
CA ILE A 181 4.00 -2.99 -11.14
C ILE A 181 3.80 -3.42 -9.68
N ALA A 182 4.82 -4.05 -9.09
CA ALA A 182 4.79 -4.49 -7.70
C ALA A 182 4.51 -3.35 -6.70
N ILE A 183 5.13 -2.18 -6.89
CA ILE A 183 4.92 -1.03 -6.02
C ILE A 183 3.51 -0.45 -6.21
N CYS A 184 3.04 -0.30 -7.44
CA CYS A 184 1.68 0.17 -7.73
C CYS A 184 0.62 -0.74 -7.10
N GLU A 185 0.74 -2.07 -7.27
CA GLU A 185 -0.18 -3.04 -6.66
C GLU A 185 -0.13 -2.99 -5.12
N THR A 186 1.06 -2.78 -4.54
CA THR A 186 1.22 -2.59 -3.09
C THR A 186 0.54 -1.30 -2.62
N ILE A 187 0.67 -0.20 -3.37
CA ILE A 187 0.00 1.08 -3.08
C ILE A 187 -1.52 0.88 -3.09
N GLN A 188 -2.07 0.22 -4.13
CA GLN A 188 -3.50 -0.08 -4.22
C GLN A 188 -3.99 -0.88 -3.00
N ARG A 189 -3.23 -1.93 -2.63
CA ARG A 189 -3.54 -2.79 -1.49
C ARG A 189 -3.49 -2.06 -0.15
N LEU A 190 -2.55 -1.14 0.05
CA LEU A 190 -2.42 -0.37 1.29
C LEU A 190 -3.33 0.86 1.32
N ALA A 191 -3.82 1.32 0.17
CA ALA A 191 -4.77 2.41 0.11
C ALA A 191 -6.12 2.02 0.76
N ILE A 192 -6.54 0.76 0.62
CA ILE A 192 -7.77 0.20 1.20
C ILE A 192 -7.43 -0.79 2.31
N ASP A 193 -7.76 -0.48 3.56
CA ASP A 193 -7.49 -1.40 4.66
C ASP A 193 -8.53 -2.52 4.78
N ARG A 194 -9.79 -2.13 4.67
CA ARG A 194 -10.94 -3.02 4.71
C ARG A 194 -11.94 -2.60 3.65
N LEU A 195 -12.39 -3.58 2.88
CA LEU A 195 -13.49 -3.42 1.93
C LEU A 195 -14.76 -3.98 2.55
N HIS A 196 -15.79 -3.16 2.63
CA HIS A 196 -17.12 -3.48 3.11
C HIS A 196 -18.06 -3.47 1.91
N ILE A 197 -18.67 -4.61 1.61
CA ILE A 197 -19.71 -4.73 0.58
C ILE A 197 -21.05 -4.73 1.30
N VAL A 198 -21.95 -3.85 0.89
CA VAL A 198 -23.26 -3.65 1.50
C VAL A 198 -24.34 -3.74 0.41
N GLY A 199 -25.51 -4.29 0.73
CA GLY A 199 -26.59 -4.45 -0.25
C GLY A 199 -26.40 -5.66 -1.16
N ASP A 200 -27.12 -5.65 -2.28
CA ASP A 200 -27.22 -6.81 -3.15
C ASP A 200 -25.97 -7.00 -4.02
N VAL A 201 -25.66 -8.27 -4.24
CA VAL A 201 -24.55 -8.73 -5.05
C VAL A 201 -25.14 -9.60 -6.16
N PHE A 202 -25.30 -9.03 -7.35
CA PHE A 202 -25.92 -9.71 -8.49
C PHE A 202 -25.13 -9.50 -9.79
N ASP A 203 -25.32 -10.38 -10.76
CA ASP A 203 -24.87 -10.22 -12.15
C ASP A 203 -23.39 -9.80 -12.31
N ARG A 204 -22.46 -10.60 -11.76
CA ARG A 204 -21.01 -10.36 -11.86
C ARG A 204 -20.32 -11.29 -12.87
N GLY A 205 -19.42 -10.71 -13.67
CA GLY A 205 -18.56 -11.43 -14.60
C GLY A 205 -18.98 -11.27 -16.08
N PRO A 206 -18.13 -11.68 -17.03
CA PRO A 206 -18.49 -11.67 -18.45
C PRO A 206 -19.67 -12.64 -18.68
N GLY A 207 -20.82 -12.12 -19.12
CA GLY A 207 -22.02 -12.90 -19.42
C GLY A 207 -23.17 -12.78 -18.41
N ALA A 208 -23.16 -11.78 -17.53
CA ALA A 208 -24.26 -11.52 -16.61
C ALA A 208 -25.46 -10.77 -17.24
N GLN A 209 -25.38 -10.46 -18.53
CA GLN A 209 -26.52 -9.99 -19.32
C GLN A 209 -27.20 -11.22 -19.93
N PHE A 210 -28.49 -11.40 -19.63
CA PHE A 210 -29.37 -12.27 -20.42
C PHE A 210 -29.43 -11.79 -21.87
#